data_AF-A0A9D8RKD4-F1
#
_entry.id   AF-A0A9D8RKD4-F1
#
_cell.length_a   1.000
_cell.length_b   1.000
_cell.length_c   1.000
_cell.angle_alpha   90.00
_cell.angle_beta   90.00
_cell.angle_gamma   90.00
#
_symmetry.space_group_name_H-M   'P 1'
#
loop_
_entity.id
_entity.type
_entity.pdbx_description
1 polymer ?
#
loop_
_entity_poly.entity_id
_entity_poly.type
_entity_poly.pdbx_seq_one_letter_code
_entity_poly.pdbx_strand_id
1 'polypeptide(L)'
;MRNIKLHPIAAAAIAILLMVQCRVVENTVVMEDVDVRSWTDAATVKYINDDTTTLRNLSVTLHVNRLYDSKEIALEISTMTPDSLRHTELVVMPAAADWPSEIATTTDIEIPYREGVRFRCKGEYVVRITPRKEVVGVEAAGINFQSKR
;
A
#
# COMPACT_ATOMS: atom_id res chain seq x y z
N MET A 1 12.62 -39.23 64.75
CA MET A 1 12.82 -38.48 63.48
C MET A 1 11.54 -37.72 63.19
N ARG A 2 11.65 -36.40 62.96
CA ARG A 2 10.54 -35.43 62.96
C ARG A 2 9.65 -35.55 61.71
N ASN A 3 8.33 -35.53 61.93
CA ASN A 3 7.29 -35.34 60.92
C ASN A 3 7.28 -33.89 60.42
N ILE A 4 7.23 -33.68 59.09
CA ILE A 4 6.60 -32.48 58.51
C ILE A 4 5.84 -32.93 57.25
N LYS A 5 4.51 -32.91 57.35
CA LYS A 5 3.60 -32.96 56.19
C LYS A 5 3.57 -31.56 55.57
N LEU A 6 3.87 -31.43 54.27
CA LEU A 6 3.48 -30.24 53.50
C LEU A 6 2.30 -30.62 52.60
N HIS A 7 1.14 -30.04 52.90
CA HIS A 7 -0.02 -30.00 52.01
C HIS A 7 0.00 -28.71 51.18
N PRO A 8 -0.67 -28.71 50.02
CA PRO A 8 -0.41 -27.78 48.92
C PRO A 8 -1.05 -26.43 49.22
N ILE A 9 -0.24 -25.38 49.31
CA ILE A 9 -0.74 -24.01 49.33
C ILE A 9 -0.83 -23.54 47.88
N ALA A 10 -2.05 -23.65 47.34
CA ALA A 10 -2.51 -22.86 46.23
C ALA A 10 -2.47 -21.37 46.60
N ALA A 11 -1.92 -20.52 45.74
CA ALA A 11 -2.49 -19.19 45.43
C ALA A 11 -1.61 -18.42 44.42
N ALA A 12 -2.19 -18.22 43.23
CA ALA A 12 -2.08 -17.02 42.39
C ALA A 12 -0.71 -16.64 41.80
N ALA A 13 -0.31 -17.36 40.75
CA ALA A 13 0.45 -16.73 39.66
C ALA A 13 -0.54 -16.18 38.62
N ILE A 14 -1.11 -15.00 38.86
CA ILE A 14 -1.83 -14.26 37.82
C ILE A 14 -0.79 -13.47 37.04
N ALA A 15 -0.23 -14.08 36.02
CA ALA A 15 0.48 -13.37 34.97
C ALA A 15 -0.57 -12.68 34.09
N ILE A 16 -0.86 -11.40 34.36
CA ILE A 16 -1.66 -10.59 33.45
C ILE A 16 -0.78 -10.30 32.23
N LEU A 17 -0.92 -11.14 31.20
CA LEU A 17 -0.40 -10.86 29.87
C LEU A 17 -1.32 -9.77 29.26
N LEU A 18 -0.98 -8.49 29.46
CA LEU A 18 -1.56 -7.41 28.68
C LEU A 18 -1.03 -7.54 27.25
N MET A 19 -1.74 -8.32 26.42
CA MET A 19 -1.57 -8.30 24.97
C MET A 19 -2.07 -6.95 24.48
N VAL A 20 -1.23 -5.93 24.56
CA VAL A 20 -1.39 -4.73 23.74
C VAL A 20 -1.20 -5.21 22.31
N GLN A 21 -2.30 -5.57 21.65
CA GLN A 21 -2.30 -5.74 20.21
C GLN A 21 -2.09 -4.33 19.64
N CYS A 22 -0.82 -3.94 19.47
CA CYS A 22 -0.46 -3.02 18.41
C CYS A 22 -0.95 -3.70 17.13
N ARG A 23 -2.17 -3.38 16.68
CA ARG A 23 -2.62 -3.79 15.36
C ARG A 23 -1.67 -3.11 14.38
N VAL A 24 -0.72 -3.89 13.90
CA VAL A 24 0.24 -3.46 12.89
C VAL A 24 -0.60 -2.98 11.71
N VAL A 25 -0.32 -1.77 11.22
CA VAL A 25 -0.92 -1.31 9.99
C VAL A 25 -0.31 -2.16 8.89
N GLU A 26 -1.12 -3.07 8.35
CA GLU A 26 -0.72 -3.82 7.17
C GLU A 26 -0.56 -2.84 6.01
N ASN A 27 0.60 -2.90 5.37
CA ASN A 27 0.95 -2.07 4.23
C ASN A 27 1.42 -2.99 3.13
N THR A 28 0.77 -2.94 1.97
CA THR A 28 1.15 -3.73 0.80
C THR A 28 1.39 -2.79 -0.35
N VAL A 29 2.66 -2.61 -0.73
CA VAL A 29 3.03 -1.84 -1.93
C VAL A 29 3.22 -2.82 -3.08
N VAL A 30 2.50 -2.60 -4.18
CA VAL A 30 2.65 -3.39 -5.41
C VAL A 30 2.97 -2.43 -6.54
N MET A 31 4.03 -2.70 -7.29
CA MET A 31 4.52 -1.85 -8.37
C MET A 31 4.82 -2.68 -9.62
N GLU A 32 4.77 -2.03 -10.76
CA GLU A 32 5.22 -2.58 -12.05
C GLU A 32 6.21 -1.60 -12.69
N ASP A 33 7.27 -2.14 -13.27
CA ASP A 33 8.27 -1.38 -14.01
C ASP A 33 7.65 -0.78 -15.29
N VAL A 34 8.07 0.43 -15.64
CA VAL A 34 7.61 1.13 -16.83
C VAL A 34 8.79 1.66 -17.64
N ASP A 35 8.54 2.11 -18.87
CA ASP A 35 9.59 2.76 -19.66
C ASP A 35 9.97 4.11 -19.03
N VAL A 36 11.09 4.12 -18.33
CA VAL A 36 11.66 5.30 -17.67
C VAL A 36 11.86 6.51 -18.59
N ARG A 37 12.02 6.29 -19.89
CA ARG A 37 12.24 7.39 -20.84
C ARG A 37 10.95 7.97 -21.38
N SER A 38 9.84 7.23 -21.33
CA SER A 38 8.59 7.60 -22.00
C SER A 38 7.42 6.75 -21.48
N TRP A 39 7.08 6.88 -20.20
CA TRP A 39 5.95 6.15 -19.63
C TRP A 39 4.63 6.67 -20.23
N THR A 40 3.97 5.81 -21.01
CA THR A 40 2.71 6.11 -21.72
C THR A 40 1.68 4.99 -21.58
N ASP A 41 2.14 3.75 -21.48
CA ASP A 41 1.29 2.57 -21.29
C ASP A 41 0.87 2.36 -19.83
N ALA A 42 -0.10 1.48 -19.61
CA ALA A 42 -0.60 1.21 -18.26
C ALA A 42 0.35 0.34 -17.43
N ALA A 43 0.72 0.79 -16.23
CA ALA A 43 1.24 -0.09 -15.18
C ALA A 43 0.09 -0.88 -14.55
N THR A 44 0.17 -2.20 -14.57
CA THR A 44 -0.87 -3.16 -14.17
C THR A 44 -0.48 -3.96 -12.91
N VAL A 45 -0.91 -3.46 -11.76
CA VAL A 45 -0.64 -4.13 -10.47
C VAL A 45 -1.78 -5.04 -10.04
N LYS A 46 -1.43 -6.13 -9.36
CA LYS A 46 -2.38 -7.13 -8.83
C LYS A 46 -2.39 -7.09 -7.31
N TYR A 47 -3.57 -7.06 -6.72
CA TYR A 47 -3.76 -7.09 -5.28
C TYR A 47 -4.66 -8.25 -4.88
N ILE A 48 -4.16 -9.16 -4.02
CA ILE A 48 -4.94 -10.27 -3.50
C ILE A 48 -5.62 -9.83 -2.21
N ASN A 49 -6.94 -9.71 -2.24
CA ASN A 49 -7.73 -9.39 -1.06
C ASN A 49 -8.27 -10.67 -0.41
N ASP A 50 -7.90 -10.94 0.84
CA ASP A 50 -8.41 -12.06 1.63
C ASP A 50 -9.42 -11.64 2.70
N ASP A 51 -9.56 -10.33 2.94
CA ASP A 51 -10.45 -9.72 3.92
C ASP A 51 -11.38 -8.66 3.30
N THR A 52 -12.68 -8.83 3.51
CA THR A 52 -13.73 -7.95 3.00
C THR A 52 -14.22 -6.91 4.01
N THR A 53 -13.62 -6.86 5.19
CA THR A 53 -14.08 -6.01 6.31
C THR A 53 -13.20 -4.79 6.54
N THR A 54 -11.88 -4.93 6.38
CA THR A 54 -10.92 -3.84 6.57
C THR A 54 -11.10 -2.71 5.57
N LEU A 55 -11.13 -1.49 6.09
CA LEU A 55 -11.04 -0.26 5.29
C LEU A 55 -9.57 0.01 4.97
N ARG A 56 -9.28 0.46 3.75
CA ARG A 56 -7.91 0.73 3.30
C ARG A 56 -7.79 2.14 2.73
N ASN A 57 -6.67 2.79 3.03
CA ASN A 57 -6.23 3.97 2.30
C ASN A 57 -5.31 3.49 1.16
N LEU A 58 -5.53 4.07 -0.01
CA LEU A 58 -4.79 3.78 -1.23
C LEU A 58 -3.98 5.01 -1.60
N SER A 59 -2.69 4.81 -1.84
CA SER A 59 -1.80 5.83 -2.39
C SER A 59 -1.25 5.33 -3.72
N VAL A 60 -1.12 6.20 -4.71
CA VAL A 60 -0.26 5.90 -5.87
C VAL A 60 1.18 6.04 -5.42
N THR A 61 2.01 5.05 -5.74
CA THR A 61 3.45 5.06 -5.46
C THR A 61 4.19 5.11 -6.78
N LEU A 62 5.07 6.09 -6.95
CA LEU A 62 5.95 6.21 -8.11
C LEU A 62 7.40 6.05 -7.65
N HIS A 63 8.14 5.10 -8.24
CA HIS A 63 9.59 5.05 -8.11
C HIS A 63 10.16 5.94 -9.20
N VAL A 64 10.86 7.01 -8.84
CA VAL A 64 11.33 8.02 -9.78
C VAL A 64 12.83 8.23 -9.69
N ASN A 65 13.44 8.63 -10.79
CA ASN A 65 14.82 9.07 -10.87
C ASN A 65 14.94 10.57 -11.20
N ARG A 66 16.17 11.06 -11.30
CA ARG A 66 16.48 12.48 -11.50
C ARG A 66 15.95 13.10 -12.79
N LEU A 67 15.49 12.30 -13.76
CA LEU A 67 14.84 12.82 -14.96
C LEU A 67 13.40 13.27 -14.68
N TYR A 68 12.81 12.86 -13.56
CA TYR A 68 11.46 13.23 -13.18
C TYR A 68 11.41 14.68 -12.69
N ASP A 69 10.66 15.53 -13.39
CA ASP A 69 10.51 16.96 -13.10
C ASP A 69 9.07 17.40 -12.85
N SER A 70 8.12 16.47 -12.94
CA SER A 70 6.69 16.76 -12.91
C SER A 70 6.24 17.13 -11.49
N LYS A 71 5.43 18.20 -11.39
CA LYS A 71 4.84 18.65 -10.12
C LYS A 71 3.45 18.06 -9.87
N GLU A 72 2.81 17.61 -10.93
CA GLU A 72 1.46 17.07 -10.94
C GLU A 72 1.41 15.97 -12.00
N ILE A 73 0.61 14.94 -11.74
CA ILE A 73 0.39 13.84 -12.68
C ILE A 73 -1.11 13.63 -12.88
N ALA A 74 -1.50 13.42 -14.13
CA ALA A 74 -2.86 13.07 -14.52
C ALA A 74 -2.90 11.58 -14.90
N LEU A 75 -3.64 10.78 -14.14
CA LEU A 75 -3.71 9.33 -14.29
C LEU A 75 -5.16 8.90 -14.54
N GLU A 76 -5.34 8.03 -15.53
CA GLU A 76 -6.52 7.17 -15.62
C GLU A 76 -6.25 5.88 -14.83
N ILE A 77 -7.00 5.67 -13.76
CA ILE A 77 -6.86 4.50 -12.90
C ILE A 77 -8.10 3.62 -13.06
N SER A 78 -7.89 2.39 -13.51
CA SER A 78 -8.95 1.40 -13.67
C SER A 78 -8.76 0.24 -12.71
N THR A 79 -9.79 -0.09 -11.93
CA THR A 79 -9.80 -1.26 -11.04
C THR A 79 -10.81 -2.28 -11.56
N MET A 80 -10.33 -3.49 -11.81
CA MET A 80 -11.16 -4.66 -12.09
C MET A 80 -11.26 -5.53 -10.84
N THR A 81 -12.48 -5.87 -10.45
CA THR A 81 -12.77 -6.73 -9.30
C THR A 81 -12.69 -8.22 -9.69
N PRO A 82 -12.60 -9.13 -8.71
CA PRO A 82 -12.56 -10.58 -8.97
C PRO A 82 -13.77 -11.11 -9.75
N ASP A 83 -14.94 -10.48 -9.60
CA ASP A 83 -16.17 -10.78 -10.33
C ASP A 83 -16.28 -10.01 -11.66
N SER A 84 -15.17 -9.46 -12.16
CA SER A 84 -15.03 -8.79 -13.45
C SER A 84 -15.77 -7.45 -13.60
N LEU A 85 -16.25 -6.84 -12.51
CA LEU A 85 -16.72 -5.45 -12.55
C LEU A 85 -15.52 -4.52 -12.73
N ARG A 86 -15.69 -3.49 -13.56
CA ARG A 86 -14.66 -2.48 -13.81
C ARG A 86 -15.13 -1.11 -13.36
N HIS A 87 -14.29 -0.43 -12.61
CA HIS A 87 -14.41 0.99 -12.34
C HIS A 87 -13.19 1.70 -12.93
N THR A 88 -13.39 2.89 -13.51
CA THR A 88 -12.31 3.72 -14.04
C THR A 88 -12.56 5.16 -13.62
N GLU A 89 -11.49 5.83 -13.20
CA GLU A 89 -11.51 7.23 -12.82
C GLU A 89 -10.31 7.97 -13.38
N LEU A 90 -10.51 9.25 -13.64
CA LEU A 90 -9.44 10.18 -13.99
C LEU A 90 -9.11 11.01 -12.75
N VAL A 91 -7.86 10.96 -12.32
CA VAL A 91 -7.37 11.73 -11.17
C VAL A 91 -6.19 12.59 -11.58
N VAL A 92 -6.13 13.78 -11.01
CA VAL A 92 -5.01 14.71 -11.15
C VAL A 92 -4.50 15.00 -9.76
N MET A 93 -3.22 14.74 -9.51
CA MET A 93 -2.67 14.72 -8.15
C MET A 93 -1.29 15.39 -8.10
N PRO A 94 -0.97 16.11 -7.02
CA PRO A 94 0.38 16.60 -6.77
C PRO A 94 1.36 15.41 -6.71
N ALA A 95 2.46 15.51 -7.44
CA ALA A 95 3.39 14.40 -7.64
C ALA A 95 4.84 14.87 -7.64
N ALA A 96 5.16 15.97 -6.97
CA ALA A 96 6.53 16.46 -6.89
C ALA A 96 7.41 15.51 -6.07
N ALA A 97 8.60 15.21 -6.59
CA ALA A 97 9.61 14.44 -5.85
C ALA A 97 10.27 15.31 -4.78
N ASP A 98 10.32 14.82 -3.54
CA ASP A 98 11.18 15.38 -2.49
C ASP A 98 12.46 14.55 -2.40
N TRP A 99 13.58 15.14 -2.80
CA TRP A 99 14.85 14.43 -2.93
C TRP A 99 15.56 14.35 -1.57
N PRO A 100 15.79 13.14 -1.00
CA PRO A 100 16.34 13.02 0.35
C PRO A 100 17.76 13.62 0.53
N SER A 101 18.52 13.70 -0.56
CA SER A 101 19.85 14.33 -0.61
C SER A 101 20.21 14.70 -2.05
N GLU A 102 21.29 15.46 -2.26
CA GLU A 102 21.81 15.79 -3.59
C GLU A 102 22.36 14.56 -4.35
N ILE A 103 22.81 13.52 -3.63
CA ILE A 103 23.45 12.33 -4.21
C ILE A 103 22.41 11.23 -4.52
N ALA A 104 21.23 11.28 -3.91
CA ALA A 104 20.16 10.30 -4.17
C ALA A 104 19.85 10.24 -5.67
N THR A 105 19.88 9.06 -6.27
CA THR A 105 19.60 8.87 -7.70
C THR A 105 18.13 8.57 -7.97
N THR A 106 17.45 7.93 -7.01
CA THR A 106 16.04 7.56 -7.07
C THR A 106 15.33 7.85 -5.74
N THR A 107 14.00 7.95 -5.78
CA THR A 107 13.15 8.10 -4.60
C THR A 107 11.73 7.60 -4.89
N ASP A 108 10.97 7.32 -3.83
CA ASP A 108 9.56 6.96 -3.93
C ASP A 108 8.70 8.18 -3.60
N ILE A 109 7.73 8.48 -4.46
CA ILE A 109 6.69 9.48 -4.21
C ILE A 109 5.42 8.72 -3.82
N GLU A 110 4.88 9.02 -2.64
CA GLU A 110 3.59 8.50 -2.20
C GLU A 110 2.52 9.58 -2.29
N ILE A 111 1.52 9.33 -3.14
CA ILE A 111 0.48 10.29 -3.50
C ILE A 111 -0.87 9.76 -3.02
N PRO A 112 -1.56 10.41 -2.07
CA PRO A 112 -2.88 9.97 -1.62
C PRO A 112 -3.87 9.89 -2.77
N TYR A 113 -4.51 8.74 -2.94
CA TYR A 113 -5.45 8.49 -4.05
C TYR A 113 -6.89 8.29 -3.56
N ARG A 114 -7.13 7.33 -2.67
CA ARG A 114 -8.46 7.11 -2.09
C ARG A 114 -8.38 6.67 -0.64
N GLU A 115 -9.27 7.19 0.19
CA GLU A 115 -9.36 6.81 1.59
C GLU A 115 -10.54 5.90 1.88
N GLY A 116 -10.40 5.04 2.90
CA GLY A 116 -11.51 4.24 3.41
C GLY A 116 -12.16 3.30 2.39
N VAL A 117 -11.37 2.77 1.46
CA VAL A 117 -11.83 1.82 0.45
C VAL A 117 -12.09 0.47 1.12
N ARG A 118 -13.28 -0.10 0.89
CA ARG A 118 -13.62 -1.48 1.29
C ARG A 118 -13.69 -2.36 0.05
N PHE A 119 -12.77 -3.31 -0.06
CA PHE A 119 -12.84 -4.36 -1.08
C PHE A 119 -13.92 -5.38 -0.69
N ARG A 120 -14.99 -5.48 -1.48
CA ARG A 120 -16.16 -6.31 -1.13
C ARG A 120 -16.00 -7.80 -1.47
N CYS A 121 -15.06 -8.14 -2.34
CA CYS A 121 -14.83 -9.50 -2.79
C CYS A 121 -13.48 -9.99 -2.27
N LYS A 122 -13.39 -11.29 -1.99
CA LYS A 122 -12.10 -11.95 -1.86
C LYS A 122 -11.57 -12.29 -3.26
N GLY A 123 -10.25 -12.30 -3.42
CA GLY A 123 -9.57 -12.66 -4.66
C GLY A 123 -8.73 -11.54 -5.25
N GLU A 124 -8.31 -11.73 -6.50
CA GLU A 124 -7.43 -10.81 -7.21
C GLU A 124 -8.20 -9.60 -7.76
N TYR A 125 -7.78 -8.42 -7.32
CA TYR A 125 -8.09 -7.14 -7.96
C TYR A 125 -6.95 -6.77 -8.90
N VAL A 126 -7.30 -6.29 -10.09
CA VAL A 126 -6.31 -5.80 -11.08
C VAL A 126 -6.49 -4.30 -11.22
N VAL A 127 -5.43 -3.53 -10.94
CA VAL A 127 -5.43 -2.08 -11.05
C VAL A 127 -4.50 -1.67 -12.20
N ARG A 128 -5.01 -0.89 -13.14
CA ARG A 128 -4.25 -0.30 -14.24
C ARG A 128 -4.09 1.19 -13.99
N ILE A 129 -2.86 1.67 -13.99
CA ILE A 129 -2.48 3.06 -13.77
C ILE A 129 -1.90 3.57 -15.09
N THR A 130 -2.63 4.44 -15.78
CA THR A 130 -2.24 4.92 -17.12
C THR A 130 -2.03 6.43 -17.08
N PRO A 131 -0.85 6.95 -17.45
CA PRO A 131 -0.65 8.38 -17.50
C PRO A 131 -1.37 8.97 -18.72
N ARG A 132 -2.00 10.13 -18.55
CA ARG A 132 -2.74 10.80 -19.64
C ARG A 132 -1.85 11.50 -20.66
N LYS A 133 -0.59 11.72 -20.28
CA LYS A 133 0.47 12.27 -21.11
C LYS A 133 1.73 11.46 -20.81
N GLU A 134 2.66 11.44 -21.74
CA GLU A 134 3.99 10.87 -21.50
C GLU A 134 4.62 11.45 -20.23
N VAL A 135 5.20 10.57 -19.41
CA VAL A 135 5.93 10.93 -18.19
C VAL A 135 7.34 10.36 -18.27
N VAL A 136 8.33 11.20 -18.01
CA VAL A 136 9.75 10.83 -18.02
C VAL A 136 10.26 10.69 -16.59
N GLY A 137 11.16 9.74 -16.37
CA GLY A 137 11.85 9.56 -15.09
C GLY A 137 11.10 8.73 -14.05
N VAL A 138 9.96 8.12 -14.40
CA VAL A 138 9.29 7.11 -13.57
C VAL A 138 9.83 5.74 -13.96
N GLU A 139 10.46 5.04 -13.03
CA GLU A 139 11.00 3.70 -13.25
C GLU A 139 9.96 2.61 -12.98
N ALA A 140 9.10 2.83 -11.98
CA ALA A 140 7.99 1.94 -11.66
C ALA A 140 6.80 2.71 -11.09
N ALA A 141 5.60 2.20 -11.32
CA ALA A 141 4.36 2.78 -10.80
C ALA A 141 3.50 1.72 -10.14
N GLY A 142 2.79 2.10 -9.09
CA GLY A 142 2.06 1.16 -8.27
C GLY A 142 1.04 1.77 -7.33
N ILE A 143 0.47 0.91 -6.49
CA ILE A 143 -0.46 1.30 -5.42
C ILE A 143 0.07 0.76 -4.10
N ASN A 144 0.08 1.62 -3.09
CA ASN A 144 0.18 1.23 -1.70
C ASN A 144 -1.23 0.98 -1.13
N PHE A 145 -1.48 -0.22 -0.63
CA PHE A 145 -2.70 -0.64 0.05
C PHE A 145 -2.46 -0.67 1.56
N GLN A 146 -2.86 0.40 2.24
CA GLN A 146 -2.64 0.56 3.67
C GLN A 146 -3.93 0.32 4.45
N SER A 147 -3.91 -0.58 5.44
CA SER A 147 -5.04 -0.79 6.34
C SER A 147 -5.31 0.46 7.19
N LYS A 148 -6.56 0.93 7.18
CA LYS A 148 -7.00 2.06 7.98
C LYS A 148 -7.17 1.60 9.43
N ARG A 149 -6.59 2.35 10.37
CA ARG A 149 -6.70 2.11 11.82
C ARG A 149 -8.10 2.37 12.33
#